data_AF-A0A1J4KXT7-F1
#
_entry.id   AF-A0A1J4KXT7-F1
#
_cell.length_a   1.000
_cell.length_b   1.000
_cell.length_c   1.000
_cell.angle_alpha   90.00
_cell.angle_beta   90.00
_cell.angle_gamma   90.00
#
_symmetry.space_group_name_H-M   'P 1'
#
loop_
_entity.id
_entity.type
_entity.pdbx_description
1 polymer ?
#
loop_
_entity_poly.entity_id
_entity_poly.type
_entity_poly.pdbx_seq_one_letter_code
_entity_poly.pdbx_strand_id
1 'polypeptide(L)'
;MKANQPILLSSKGLARLVNAPHSDMINITVGPVTYPVDNHIACYISPLITRMILSDPLLDKFHFSDTEEDQFYLILDLISGRPVWINDDNVDFLIRAGQIFENEELVELCLRFINEPIKITNVLSKIIRKQELKVDFSAEIEFAASHLFEFDDEVLKQLDVKILRSLLGCRTLQIRNESWLFSFVCSLITRFGDEYRCLLGYIMFEALGDKEMAQFINMISPEEIDGILWQSLTNRLLKNVSNVSQSPRTTKCFSILSSETESYQYTTNSFDGVFANLSKKYGNLCEKEIVTISSSGNISMPPNEIIDNSFGGYWYSTNVQNSWVMIDFGTKLRIKPNAYSLRTAHFNPCIVEHLKSWVLEGSIDAKHWSELDRQKNSQDLNGDFKYKTWPCKELEAFRYIRLKQTSKNHHNSHFLFLNNIELFGTLIVEKTKKDQNLRNETKNNNDKKSDSEDSVDSDE
;
A
#
# COMPACT_ATOMS: atom_id res chain seq x y z
N MET A 1 -9.59 3.08 12.42
CA MET A 1 -10.19 1.78 12.08
C MET A 1 -11.20 1.45 13.18
N LYS A 2 -12.50 1.66 12.96
CA LYS A 2 -13.50 0.84 13.65
C LYS A 2 -13.72 -0.33 12.70
N ALA A 3 -13.23 -1.51 13.06
CA ALA A 3 -13.50 -2.72 12.30
C ALA A 3 -15.01 -2.89 12.18
N ASN A 4 -15.49 -3.39 11.03
CA ASN A 4 -16.88 -3.89 10.92
C ASN A 4 -17.15 -4.75 12.14
N GLN A 5 -18.18 -4.49 12.93
CA GLN A 5 -18.48 -5.37 14.04
C GLN A 5 -19.20 -6.60 13.49
N PRO A 6 -18.81 -7.83 13.90
CA PRO A 6 -19.57 -8.99 13.50
C PRO A 6 -20.99 -8.91 14.06
N ILE A 7 -21.94 -9.39 13.27
CA ILE A 7 -23.34 -9.44 13.66
C ILE A 7 -23.65 -10.73 14.42
N LEU A 8 -24.54 -10.58 15.39
CA LEU A 8 -25.20 -11.64 16.14
C LEU A 8 -26.68 -11.27 16.22
N LEU A 9 -27.55 -12.27 16.07
CA LEU A 9 -28.97 -12.08 16.30
C LEU A 9 -29.23 -11.95 17.81
N SER A 10 -30.14 -11.06 18.18
CA SER A 10 -30.52 -10.83 19.57
C SER A 10 -31.33 -11.99 20.16
N SER A 11 -31.42 -12.01 21.49
CA SER A 11 -32.25 -12.96 22.24
C SER A 11 -33.75 -12.84 21.95
N LYS A 12 -34.21 -11.87 21.13
CA LYS A 12 -35.62 -11.75 20.72
C LYS A 12 -36.13 -13.02 20.04
N GLY A 13 -35.27 -13.75 19.31
CA GLY A 13 -35.64 -15.02 18.70
C GLY A 13 -36.06 -16.09 19.70
N LEU A 14 -35.58 -16.03 20.96
CA LEU A 14 -35.92 -17.01 22.00
C LEU A 14 -37.39 -16.94 22.42
N ALA A 15 -38.04 -15.77 22.29
CA ALA A 15 -39.47 -15.63 22.59
C ALA A 15 -40.35 -16.50 21.70
N ARG A 16 -39.86 -16.89 20.51
CA ARG A 16 -40.56 -17.74 19.55
C ARG A 16 -40.54 -19.22 19.92
N LEU A 17 -39.66 -19.62 20.84
CA LEU A 17 -39.47 -21.01 21.26
C LEU A 17 -40.53 -21.51 22.23
N VAL A 18 -41.25 -20.61 22.90
CA VAL A 18 -42.19 -20.95 23.98
C VAL A 18 -43.31 -21.90 23.52
N ASN A 19 -43.68 -21.83 22.24
CA ASN A 19 -44.78 -22.61 21.66
C ASN A 19 -44.31 -23.65 20.64
N ALA A 20 -43.00 -23.81 20.43
CA ALA A 20 -42.48 -24.76 19.46
C ALA A 20 -42.58 -26.20 20.02
N PRO A 21 -42.98 -27.20 19.20
CA PRO A 21 -43.02 -28.59 19.63
C PRO A 21 -41.62 -29.07 20.05
N HIS A 22 -41.57 -29.78 21.17
CA HIS A 22 -40.31 -30.30 21.70
C HIS A 22 -39.77 -31.44 20.84
N SER A 23 -38.57 -31.25 20.29
CA SER A 23 -37.71 -32.29 19.72
C SER A 23 -38.17 -32.93 18.39
N ASP A 24 -38.31 -32.11 17.35
CA ASP A 24 -38.30 -32.58 15.96
C ASP A 24 -37.29 -31.78 15.12
N MET A 25 -36.75 -32.40 14.07
CA MET A 25 -35.82 -31.78 13.13
C MET A 25 -36.58 -31.31 11.89
N ILE A 26 -36.27 -30.12 11.40
CA ILE A 26 -36.73 -29.62 10.10
C ILE A 26 -35.59 -29.64 9.10
N ASN A 27 -35.87 -30.13 7.90
CA ASN A 27 -34.93 -30.16 6.79
C ASN A 27 -35.09 -28.89 5.96
N ILE A 28 -34.11 -27.99 6.02
CA ILE A 28 -34.07 -26.81 5.15
C ILE A 28 -33.40 -27.20 3.84
N THR A 29 -34.15 -27.22 2.75
CA THR A 29 -33.65 -27.54 1.41
C THR A 29 -33.29 -26.26 0.66
N VAL A 30 -32.02 -26.13 0.28
CA VAL A 30 -31.45 -25.03 -0.51
C VAL A 30 -30.92 -25.65 -1.81
N GLY A 31 -31.62 -25.44 -2.93
CA GLY A 31 -31.31 -26.13 -4.18
C GLY A 31 -31.34 -27.68 -4.03
N PRO A 32 -30.27 -28.42 -4.39
CA PRO A 32 -30.15 -29.86 -4.21
C PRO A 32 -29.67 -30.26 -2.80
N VAL A 33 -29.21 -29.32 -1.96
CA VAL A 33 -28.64 -29.60 -0.65
C VAL A 33 -29.73 -29.50 0.43
N THR A 34 -29.69 -30.39 1.41
CA THR A 34 -30.63 -30.40 2.54
C THR A 34 -29.87 -30.32 3.85
N TYR A 35 -30.25 -29.36 4.69
CA TYR A 35 -29.65 -29.09 5.99
C TYR A 35 -30.63 -29.47 7.10
N PRO A 36 -30.35 -30.52 7.89
CA PRO A 36 -31.17 -30.86 9.04
C PRO A 36 -30.89 -29.87 10.18
N VAL A 37 -31.92 -29.19 10.66
CA VAL A 37 -31.84 -28.18 11.74
C VAL A 37 -32.87 -28.51 12.81
N ASP A 38 -32.51 -28.32 14.08
CA ASP A 38 -33.47 -28.46 15.18
C ASP A 38 -34.59 -27.41 15.09
N ASN A 39 -35.84 -27.80 15.40
CA ASN A 39 -36.99 -26.92 15.28
C ASN A 39 -36.88 -25.64 16.11
N HIS A 40 -36.31 -25.70 17.32
CA HIS A 40 -36.11 -24.50 18.13
C HIS A 40 -35.12 -23.57 17.45
N ILE A 41 -34.02 -24.13 16.95
CA ILE A 41 -32.97 -23.41 16.25
C ILE A 41 -33.51 -22.76 14.96
N ALA A 42 -34.36 -23.45 14.20
CA ALA A 42 -35.03 -22.90 13.02
C ALA A 42 -36.04 -21.81 13.38
N CYS A 43 -36.80 -21.98 14.47
CA CYS A 43 -37.75 -20.97 14.97
C CYS A 43 -37.05 -19.71 15.53
N TYR A 44 -35.84 -19.86 16.07
CA TYR A 44 -35.05 -18.74 16.55
C TYR A 44 -34.79 -17.75 15.42
N ILE A 45 -34.35 -18.23 14.26
CA ILE A 45 -34.01 -17.37 13.12
C ILE A 45 -35.21 -16.98 12.26
N SER A 46 -36.23 -17.82 12.13
CA SER A 46 -37.29 -17.65 11.13
C SER A 46 -38.69 -17.55 11.73
N PRO A 47 -39.24 -16.33 11.85
CA PRO A 47 -40.66 -16.11 12.13
C PRO A 47 -41.59 -16.89 11.20
N LEU A 48 -41.23 -17.04 9.92
CA LEU A 48 -42.02 -17.80 8.96
C LEU A 48 -42.10 -19.28 9.35
N ILE A 49 -40.95 -19.92 9.62
CA ILE A 49 -40.90 -21.33 10.03
C ILE A 49 -41.68 -21.53 11.33
N THR A 50 -41.57 -20.61 12.30
CA THR A 50 -42.35 -20.69 13.54
C THR A 50 -43.86 -20.73 13.25
N ARG A 51 -44.37 -19.85 12.38
CA ARG A 51 -45.80 -19.86 12.03
C ARG A 51 -46.21 -21.13 11.30
N MET A 52 -45.35 -21.66 10.43
CA MET A 52 -45.62 -22.91 9.71
C MET A 52 -45.70 -24.10 10.66
N ILE A 53 -44.75 -24.25 11.59
CA ILE A 53 -44.73 -25.34 12.59
C ILE A 53 -45.93 -25.23 13.55
N LEU A 54 -46.32 -24.02 13.96
CA LEU A 54 -47.51 -23.82 14.79
C LEU A 54 -48.81 -24.19 14.08
N SER A 55 -48.84 -24.06 12.75
CA SER A 55 -50.00 -24.39 11.92
C SER A 55 -50.03 -25.89 11.56
N ASP A 56 -48.86 -26.49 11.34
CA ASP A 56 -48.64 -27.90 11.05
C ASP A 56 -47.47 -28.45 11.86
N PRO A 57 -47.74 -29.10 13.01
CA PRO A 57 -46.70 -29.68 13.86
C PRO A 57 -45.92 -30.83 13.21
N LEU A 58 -46.39 -31.41 12.09
CA LEU A 58 -45.72 -32.50 11.38
C LEU A 58 -44.78 -32.00 10.27
N LEU A 59 -44.61 -30.69 10.14
CA LEU A 59 -43.74 -30.09 9.14
C LEU A 59 -42.28 -30.54 9.34
N ASP A 60 -41.76 -31.30 8.39
CA ASP A 60 -40.40 -31.85 8.40
C ASP A 60 -39.46 -31.20 7.38
N LYS A 61 -39.98 -30.31 6.52
CA LYS A 61 -39.26 -29.70 5.39
C LYS A 61 -39.62 -28.23 5.19
N PHE A 62 -38.61 -27.40 4.92
CA PHE A 62 -38.75 -26.02 4.49
C PHE A 62 -37.91 -25.78 3.25
N HIS A 63 -38.49 -25.19 2.20
CA HIS A 63 -37.77 -24.89 0.96
C HIS A 63 -37.29 -23.44 0.96
N PHE A 64 -35.97 -23.25 0.90
CA PHE A 64 -35.34 -21.94 0.82
C PHE A 64 -35.12 -21.57 -0.65
N SER A 65 -35.85 -20.56 -1.13
CA SER A 65 -35.97 -20.23 -2.55
C SER A 65 -34.89 -19.29 -3.09
N ASP A 66 -33.65 -19.39 -2.60
CA ASP A 66 -32.48 -18.63 -3.11
C ASP A 66 -31.50 -19.57 -3.83
N THR A 67 -30.72 -19.02 -4.76
CA THR A 67 -29.81 -19.74 -5.66
C THR A 67 -28.35 -19.74 -5.20
N GLU A 68 -27.99 -18.98 -4.17
CA GLU A 68 -26.63 -18.91 -3.63
C GLU A 68 -26.41 -19.92 -2.49
N GLU A 69 -26.36 -21.20 -2.85
CA GLU A 69 -26.15 -22.32 -1.93
C GLU A 69 -24.84 -22.23 -1.14
N ASP A 70 -23.79 -21.70 -1.77
CA ASP A 70 -22.45 -21.58 -1.21
C ASP A 70 -22.36 -20.56 -0.07
N GLN A 71 -23.31 -19.64 0.04
CA GLN A 71 -23.37 -18.66 1.13
C GLN A 71 -24.24 -19.11 2.32
N PHE A 72 -24.97 -20.21 2.19
CA PHE A 72 -25.92 -20.65 3.23
C PHE A 72 -25.25 -21.03 4.56
N TYR A 73 -23.95 -21.33 4.57
CA TYR A 73 -23.20 -21.55 5.82
C TYR A 73 -23.25 -20.33 6.75
N LEU A 74 -23.37 -19.10 6.22
CA LEU A 74 -23.50 -17.88 7.02
C LEU A 74 -24.78 -17.88 7.85
N ILE A 75 -25.86 -18.41 7.28
CA ILE A 75 -27.12 -18.60 7.99
C ILE A 75 -26.94 -19.67 9.07
N LEU A 76 -26.31 -20.80 8.77
CA LEU A 76 -26.02 -21.84 9.76
C LEU A 76 -25.16 -21.33 10.93
N ASP A 77 -24.21 -20.43 10.66
CA ASP A 77 -23.39 -19.78 11.67
C ASP A 77 -24.22 -18.85 12.56
N LEU A 78 -25.05 -17.98 11.98
CA LEU A 78 -25.97 -17.11 12.74
C LEU A 78 -26.94 -17.92 13.62
N ILE A 79 -27.47 -19.00 13.04
CA ILE A 79 -28.37 -19.95 13.70
C ILE A 79 -27.68 -20.62 14.90
N SER A 80 -26.39 -20.94 14.77
CA SER A 80 -25.58 -21.57 15.83
C SER A 80 -25.06 -20.58 16.87
N GLY A 81 -25.43 -19.30 16.77
CA GLY A 81 -24.92 -18.23 17.63
C GLY A 81 -23.48 -17.85 17.35
N ARG A 82 -22.93 -18.23 16.19
CA ARG A 82 -21.59 -17.81 15.76
C ARG A 82 -21.67 -16.43 15.10
N PRO A 83 -20.73 -15.52 15.43
CA PRO A 83 -20.69 -14.19 14.83
C PRO A 83 -20.39 -14.25 13.34
N VAL A 84 -21.14 -13.50 12.52
CA VAL A 84 -20.93 -13.39 11.08
C VAL A 84 -20.50 -11.98 10.70
N TRP A 85 -19.53 -11.87 9.79
CA TRP A 85 -19.06 -10.58 9.30
C TRP A 85 -19.82 -10.21 8.03
N ILE A 86 -20.59 -9.13 8.08
CA ILE A 86 -21.18 -8.57 6.86
C ILE A 86 -20.06 -7.94 6.04
N ASN A 87 -20.02 -8.25 4.76
CA ASN A 87 -19.15 -7.65 3.77
C ASN A 87 -19.94 -7.45 2.46
N ASP A 88 -19.31 -6.85 1.46
CA ASP A 88 -19.98 -6.55 0.20
C ASP A 88 -20.31 -7.81 -0.63
N ASP A 89 -19.61 -8.92 -0.40
CA ASP A 89 -19.85 -10.19 -1.11
C ASP A 89 -21.07 -10.95 -0.57
N ASN A 90 -21.41 -10.76 0.71
CA ASN A 90 -22.47 -11.53 1.38
C ASN A 90 -23.70 -10.73 1.80
N VAL A 91 -23.65 -9.39 1.79
CA VAL A 91 -24.74 -8.57 2.31
C VAL A 91 -26.05 -8.78 1.54
N ASP A 92 -25.99 -8.93 0.22
CA ASP A 92 -27.18 -9.08 -0.61
C ASP A 92 -27.85 -10.44 -0.37
N PHE A 93 -27.07 -11.50 -0.20
CA PHE A 93 -27.55 -12.81 0.24
C PHE A 93 -28.20 -12.74 1.62
N LEU A 94 -27.55 -12.11 2.59
CA LEU A 94 -28.08 -12.00 3.96
C LEU A 94 -29.40 -11.22 4.02
N ILE A 95 -29.59 -10.21 3.17
CA ILE A 95 -30.87 -9.50 3.03
C ILE A 95 -31.95 -10.41 2.48
N ARG A 96 -31.68 -11.14 1.40
CA ARG A 96 -32.65 -12.07 0.80
C ARG A 96 -33.00 -13.20 1.76
N ALA A 97 -32.01 -13.76 2.44
CA ALA A 97 -32.21 -14.75 3.49
C ALA A 97 -33.09 -14.19 4.63
N GLY A 98 -32.80 -12.98 5.08
CA GLY A 98 -33.62 -12.27 6.06
C GLY A 98 -35.07 -12.09 5.59
N GLN A 99 -35.30 -11.78 4.32
CA GLN A 99 -36.64 -11.68 3.73
C GLN A 99 -37.35 -13.03 3.65
N ILE A 100 -36.68 -14.10 3.19
CA ILE A 100 -37.24 -15.45 3.08
C ILE A 100 -37.64 -15.99 4.45
N PHE A 101 -36.80 -15.78 5.47
CA PHE A 101 -37.10 -16.19 6.83
C PHE A 101 -38.06 -15.24 7.56
N GLU A 102 -38.38 -14.08 6.97
CA GLU A 102 -39.09 -12.97 7.59
C GLU A 102 -38.42 -12.46 8.89
N ASN A 103 -37.09 -12.48 8.92
CA ASN A 103 -36.28 -11.98 10.02
C ASN A 103 -35.94 -10.49 9.81
N GLU A 104 -36.80 -9.62 10.32
CA GLU A 104 -36.62 -8.15 10.25
C GLU A 104 -35.31 -7.68 10.90
N GLU A 105 -34.85 -8.33 11.98
CA GLU A 105 -33.62 -7.96 12.67
C GLU A 105 -32.39 -8.17 11.78
N LEU A 106 -32.32 -9.31 11.08
CA LEU A 106 -31.24 -9.60 10.14
C LEU A 106 -31.21 -8.58 9.00
N VAL A 107 -32.39 -8.26 8.44
CA VAL A 107 -32.54 -7.25 7.39
C VAL A 107 -32.09 -5.88 7.88
N GLU A 108 -32.49 -5.46 9.08
CA GLU A 108 -32.10 -4.17 9.65
C GLU A 108 -30.58 -4.04 9.84
N LEU A 109 -29.92 -5.10 10.33
CA LEU A 109 -28.47 -5.14 10.49
C LEU A 109 -27.74 -4.98 9.15
N CYS A 110 -28.22 -5.65 8.09
CA CYS A 110 -27.66 -5.51 6.75
C CYS A 110 -27.91 -4.12 6.15
N LEU A 111 -29.10 -3.55 6.36
CA LEU A 111 -29.43 -2.20 5.91
C LEU A 111 -28.57 -1.13 6.60
N ARG A 112 -28.22 -1.31 7.88
CA ARG A 112 -27.30 -0.42 8.60
C ARG A 112 -25.92 -0.41 7.94
N PHE A 113 -25.41 -1.57 7.52
CA PHE A 113 -24.15 -1.67 6.78
C PHE A 113 -24.23 -0.96 5.42
N ILE A 114 -25.32 -1.16 4.67
CA ILE A 114 -25.54 -0.51 3.38
C ILE A 114 -25.61 1.01 3.51
N ASN A 115 -26.34 1.50 4.52
CA ASN A 115 -26.59 2.92 4.74
C ASN A 115 -25.44 3.65 5.45
N GLU A 116 -24.30 2.98 5.65
CA GLU A 116 -23.11 3.66 6.15
C GLU A 116 -22.72 4.86 5.26
N PRO A 117 -22.22 5.96 5.85
CA PRO A 117 -21.73 7.08 5.07
C PRO A 117 -20.54 6.66 4.20
N ILE A 118 -20.35 7.39 3.09
CA ILE A 118 -19.24 7.15 2.17
C ILE A 118 -17.92 7.42 2.90
N LYS A 119 -17.03 6.42 2.88
CA LYS A 119 -15.69 6.44 3.46
C LYS A 119 -14.71 5.88 2.42
N ILE A 120 -13.44 6.20 2.56
CA ILE A 120 -12.38 5.66 1.69
C ILE A 120 -12.39 4.12 1.69
N THR A 121 -12.67 3.50 2.84
CA THR A 121 -12.64 2.04 2.99
C THR A 121 -13.84 1.31 2.38
N ASN A 122 -14.97 1.99 2.13
CA ASN A 122 -16.20 1.35 1.64
C ASN A 122 -16.70 1.89 0.29
N VAL A 123 -16.08 2.95 -0.24
CA VAL A 123 -16.60 3.61 -1.45
C VAL A 123 -16.47 2.72 -2.70
N LEU A 124 -15.35 2.01 -2.87
CA LEU A 124 -15.15 1.17 -4.05
C LEU A 124 -16.16 0.02 -4.12
N SER A 125 -16.43 -0.63 -3.00
CA SER A 125 -17.41 -1.70 -2.94
C SER A 125 -18.85 -1.20 -3.09
N LYS A 126 -19.16 -0.02 -2.52
CA LYS A 126 -20.42 0.68 -2.81
C LYS A 126 -20.60 0.98 -4.31
N ILE A 127 -19.55 1.36 -5.03
CA ILE A 127 -19.60 1.59 -6.49
C ILE A 127 -19.91 0.28 -7.22
N ILE A 128 -19.16 -0.78 -6.92
CA ILE A 128 -19.33 -2.11 -7.56
C ILE A 128 -20.78 -2.59 -7.38
N ARG A 129 -21.27 -2.62 -6.15
CA ARG A 129 -22.63 -3.08 -5.85
C ARG A 129 -23.71 -2.23 -6.52
N LYS A 130 -23.58 -0.90 -6.48
CA LYS A 130 -24.52 0.00 -7.16
C LYS A 130 -24.49 -0.17 -8.68
N GLN A 131 -23.33 -0.44 -9.27
CA GLN A 131 -23.20 -0.71 -10.70
C GLN A 131 -23.93 -2.01 -11.09
N GLU A 132 -23.78 -3.08 -10.32
CA GLU A 132 -24.48 -4.35 -10.54
C GLU A 132 -26.00 -4.17 -10.45
N LEU A 133 -26.46 -3.40 -9.47
CA LEU A 133 -27.86 -3.04 -9.28
C LEU A 133 -28.38 -1.98 -10.26
N LYS A 134 -27.52 -1.45 -11.14
CA LYS A 134 -27.83 -0.37 -12.11
C LYS A 134 -28.43 0.88 -11.44
N VAL A 135 -27.99 1.18 -10.22
CA VAL A 135 -28.37 2.36 -9.44
C VAL A 135 -27.37 3.49 -9.69
N ASP A 136 -27.80 4.74 -9.58
CA ASP A 136 -26.86 5.87 -9.67
C ASP A 136 -25.81 5.83 -8.55
N PHE A 137 -24.54 5.92 -8.95
CA PHE A 137 -23.36 5.92 -8.10
C PHE A 137 -22.46 7.15 -8.33
N SER A 138 -23.02 8.23 -8.89
CA SER A 138 -22.29 9.45 -9.23
C SER A 138 -21.62 10.08 -8.01
N ALA A 139 -22.30 10.11 -6.85
CA ALA A 139 -21.74 10.66 -5.61
C ALA A 139 -20.55 9.84 -5.09
N GLU A 140 -20.61 8.51 -5.17
CA GLU A 140 -19.51 7.64 -4.80
C GLU A 140 -18.31 7.82 -5.74
N ILE A 141 -18.54 7.99 -7.04
CA ILE A 141 -17.48 8.27 -8.03
C ILE A 141 -16.82 9.62 -7.73
N GLU A 142 -17.60 10.68 -7.48
CA GLU A 142 -17.03 11.99 -7.14
C GLU A 142 -16.18 11.94 -5.87
N PHE A 143 -16.65 11.21 -4.85
CA PHE A 143 -15.90 11.01 -3.62
C PHE A 143 -14.61 10.22 -3.88
N ALA A 144 -14.70 9.06 -4.55
CA ALA A 144 -13.56 8.19 -4.84
C ALA A 144 -12.53 8.89 -5.73
N ALA A 145 -12.96 9.60 -6.78
CA ALA A 145 -12.08 10.36 -7.66
C ALA A 145 -11.31 11.44 -6.88
N SER A 146 -11.97 12.14 -5.94
CA SER A 146 -11.32 13.16 -5.10
C SER A 146 -10.35 12.62 -4.05
N HIS A 147 -10.27 11.30 -3.87
CA HIS A 147 -9.34 10.60 -2.99
C HIS A 147 -8.56 9.51 -3.73
N LEU A 148 -8.49 9.55 -5.08
CA LEU A 148 -7.94 8.45 -5.87
C LEU A 148 -6.47 8.16 -5.50
N PHE A 149 -5.70 9.20 -5.17
CA PHE A 149 -4.31 9.11 -4.73
C PHE A 149 -4.09 8.31 -3.43
N GLU A 150 -5.13 8.10 -2.62
CA GLU A 150 -5.07 7.39 -1.32
C GLU A 150 -5.27 5.87 -1.45
N PHE A 151 -5.77 5.39 -2.59
CA PHE A 151 -5.99 3.95 -2.79
C PHE A 151 -4.70 3.22 -3.16
N ASP A 152 -4.66 1.94 -2.80
CA ASP A 152 -3.61 1.02 -3.21
C ASP A 152 -3.76 0.65 -4.70
N ASP A 153 -2.63 0.60 -5.40
CA ASP A 153 -2.60 0.37 -6.84
C ASP A 153 -3.13 -1.03 -7.21
N GLU A 154 -2.95 -2.07 -6.39
CA GLU A 154 -3.46 -3.41 -6.66
C GLU A 154 -4.97 -3.51 -6.46
N VAL A 155 -5.55 -2.71 -5.55
CA VAL A 155 -7.01 -2.62 -5.40
C VAL A 155 -7.62 -1.91 -6.61
N LEU A 156 -7.03 -0.80 -7.05
CA LEU A 156 -7.52 -0.07 -8.23
C LEU A 156 -7.44 -0.91 -9.51
N LYS A 157 -6.43 -1.78 -9.65
CA LYS A 157 -6.27 -2.67 -10.81
C LYS A 157 -7.35 -3.74 -10.92
N GLN A 158 -8.12 -4.00 -9.86
CA GLN A 158 -9.21 -4.98 -9.88
C GLN A 158 -10.53 -4.38 -10.40
N LEU A 159 -10.59 -3.06 -10.58
CA LEU A 159 -11.80 -2.37 -11.03
C LEU A 159 -12.02 -2.55 -12.54
N ASP A 160 -13.27 -2.74 -12.93
CA ASP A 160 -13.68 -2.78 -14.34
C ASP A 160 -13.34 -1.47 -15.06
N VAL A 161 -13.02 -1.57 -16.36
CA VAL A 161 -12.65 -0.44 -17.21
C VAL A 161 -13.73 0.65 -17.21
N LYS A 162 -15.02 0.29 -17.07
CA LYS A 162 -16.12 1.28 -17.00
C LYS A 162 -16.07 2.13 -15.73
N ILE A 163 -15.72 1.51 -14.59
CA ILE A 163 -15.53 2.23 -13.33
C ILE A 163 -14.32 3.16 -13.46
N LEU A 164 -13.20 2.65 -13.96
CA LEU A 164 -11.97 3.42 -14.14
C LEU A 164 -12.19 4.62 -15.06
N ARG A 165 -12.91 4.46 -16.18
CA ARG A 165 -13.30 5.57 -17.05
C ARG A 165 -14.11 6.63 -16.31
N SER A 166 -15.06 6.21 -15.47
CA SER A 166 -15.91 7.11 -14.70
C SER A 166 -15.10 7.88 -13.64
N LEU A 167 -14.15 7.22 -12.99
CA LEU A 167 -13.24 7.84 -12.02
C LEU A 167 -12.29 8.85 -12.69
N LEU A 168 -11.61 8.44 -13.77
CA LEU A 168 -10.60 9.28 -14.44
C LEU A 168 -11.24 10.45 -15.24
N GLY A 169 -12.48 10.29 -15.69
CA GLY A 169 -13.25 11.36 -16.32
C GLY A 169 -13.90 12.34 -15.33
N CYS A 170 -13.79 12.09 -14.03
CA CYS A 170 -14.47 12.90 -13.03
C CYS A 170 -13.79 14.26 -12.83
N ARG A 171 -14.59 15.32 -12.68
CA ARG A 171 -14.09 16.69 -12.47
C ARG A 171 -13.38 16.88 -11.13
N THR A 172 -13.73 16.07 -10.13
CA THR A 172 -13.14 16.13 -8.78
C THR A 172 -11.88 15.29 -8.65
N LEU A 173 -11.40 14.66 -9.73
CA LEU A 173 -10.26 13.76 -9.75
C LEU A 173 -9.04 14.37 -9.04
N GLN A 174 -8.44 13.60 -8.13
CA GLN A 174 -7.20 13.93 -7.43
C GLN A 174 -6.24 12.74 -7.49
N ILE A 175 -5.08 12.95 -8.10
CA ILE A 175 -4.06 11.92 -8.36
C ILE A 175 -2.68 12.34 -7.83
N ARG A 176 -1.77 11.38 -7.71
CA ARG A 176 -0.40 11.60 -7.23
C ARG A 176 0.39 12.53 -8.15
N ASN A 177 0.42 12.19 -9.44
CA ASN A 177 0.97 12.96 -10.55
C ASN A 177 0.65 12.23 -11.87
N GLU A 178 0.96 12.86 -13.01
CA GLU A 178 0.75 12.25 -14.33
C GLU A 178 1.66 11.07 -14.62
N SER A 179 2.92 11.11 -14.18
CA SER A 179 3.83 9.97 -14.39
C SER A 179 3.30 8.69 -13.73
N TRP A 180 2.71 8.80 -12.53
CA TRP A 180 2.03 7.70 -11.84
C TRP A 180 0.81 7.23 -12.61
N LEU A 181 -0.08 8.14 -13.02
CA LEU A 181 -1.29 7.77 -13.76
C LEU A 181 -0.94 7.07 -15.08
N PHE A 182 0.06 7.58 -15.81
CA PHE A 182 0.56 6.98 -17.03
C PHE A 182 1.12 5.57 -16.78
N SER A 183 1.98 5.41 -15.78
CA SER A 183 2.52 4.10 -15.41
C SER A 183 1.43 3.11 -14.98
N PHE A 184 0.43 3.59 -14.23
CA PHE A 184 -0.73 2.82 -13.80
C PHE A 184 -1.55 2.32 -15.01
N VAL A 185 -1.89 3.20 -15.94
CA VAL A 185 -2.63 2.84 -17.17
C VAL A 185 -1.82 1.90 -18.06
N CYS A 186 -0.52 2.14 -18.25
CA CYS A 186 0.36 1.22 -18.97
C CYS A 186 0.40 -0.18 -18.34
N SER A 187 0.38 -0.26 -17.01
CA SER A 187 0.33 -1.55 -16.30
C SER A 187 -0.99 -2.29 -16.53
N LEU A 188 -2.12 -1.58 -16.64
CA LEU A 188 -3.42 -2.16 -16.97
C LEU A 188 -3.45 -2.71 -18.39
N ILE A 189 -2.97 -1.92 -19.36
CA ILE A 189 -2.89 -2.34 -20.77
C ILE A 189 -2.01 -3.58 -20.91
N THR A 190 -0.87 -3.62 -20.22
CA THR A 190 0.06 -4.76 -20.26
C THR A 190 -0.55 -6.02 -19.65
N ARG A 191 -1.36 -5.88 -18.58
CA ARG A 191 -1.91 -7.01 -17.82
C ARG A 191 -3.22 -7.55 -18.39
N PHE A 192 -4.12 -6.66 -18.81
CA PHE A 192 -5.49 -7.00 -19.19
C PHE A 192 -5.78 -6.73 -20.67
N GLY A 193 -4.90 -6.03 -21.38
CA GLY A 193 -4.96 -5.85 -22.82
C GLY A 193 -5.58 -4.53 -23.28
N ASP A 194 -5.93 -4.54 -24.56
CA ASP A 194 -6.16 -3.36 -25.39
C ASP A 194 -7.39 -2.52 -24.99
N GLU A 195 -8.37 -3.14 -24.32
CA GLU A 195 -9.60 -2.46 -23.87
C GLU A 195 -9.32 -1.30 -22.89
N TYR A 196 -8.20 -1.35 -22.18
CA TYR A 196 -7.77 -0.30 -21.24
C TYR A 196 -7.08 0.88 -21.94
N ARG A 197 -6.77 0.80 -23.24
CA ARG A 197 -6.14 1.91 -23.98
C ARG A 197 -6.98 3.18 -23.98
N CYS A 198 -8.30 3.05 -23.93
CA CYS A 198 -9.21 4.19 -23.83
C CYS A 198 -8.93 5.08 -22.59
N LEU A 199 -8.25 4.55 -21.57
CA LEU A 199 -7.86 5.32 -20.38
C LEU A 199 -6.72 6.31 -20.66
N LEU A 200 -5.93 6.10 -21.71
CA LEU A 200 -4.85 7.04 -22.11
C LEU A 200 -5.42 8.42 -22.46
N GLY A 201 -6.67 8.48 -22.93
CA GLY A 201 -7.34 9.75 -23.25
C GLY A 201 -7.49 10.69 -22.04
N TYR A 202 -7.44 10.18 -20.80
CA TYR A 202 -7.55 11.00 -19.59
C TYR A 202 -6.21 11.53 -19.06
N ILE A 203 -5.09 11.18 -19.72
CA ILE A 203 -3.74 11.58 -19.29
C ILE A 203 -3.42 12.98 -19.82
N MET A 204 -2.84 13.83 -18.97
CA MET A 204 -2.37 15.15 -19.37
C MET A 204 -0.93 15.04 -19.85
N PHE A 205 -0.75 14.74 -21.14
CA PHE A 205 0.55 14.52 -21.75
C PHE A 205 1.49 15.73 -21.64
N GLU A 206 0.96 16.96 -21.54
CA GLU A 206 1.79 18.15 -21.28
C GLU A 206 2.59 18.06 -19.98
N ALA A 207 2.18 17.23 -19.02
CA ALA A 207 2.80 17.09 -17.71
C ALA A 207 3.65 15.81 -17.56
N LEU A 208 3.89 15.08 -18.65
CA LEU A 208 4.82 13.93 -18.69
C LEU A 208 6.25 14.36 -19.04
N GLY A 209 7.25 13.59 -18.62
CA GLY A 209 8.64 13.77 -19.03
C GLY A 209 8.96 13.12 -20.39
N ASP A 210 10.18 13.32 -20.87
CA ASP A 210 10.61 12.80 -22.17
C ASP A 210 10.67 11.27 -22.20
N LYS A 211 11.01 10.64 -21.07
CA LYS A 211 11.05 9.17 -20.93
C LYS A 211 9.65 8.58 -21.11
N GLU A 212 8.65 9.13 -20.44
CA GLU A 212 7.26 8.65 -20.53
C GLU A 212 6.69 8.89 -21.93
N MET A 213 7.01 10.03 -22.56
CA MET A 213 6.61 10.30 -23.95
C MET A 213 7.22 9.30 -24.94
N ALA A 214 8.51 8.95 -24.77
CA ALA A 214 9.15 7.92 -25.59
C ALA A 214 8.48 6.55 -25.39
N GLN A 215 8.12 6.21 -24.14
CA GLN A 215 7.39 4.99 -23.85
C GLN A 215 6.00 4.97 -24.51
N PHE A 216 5.27 6.09 -24.47
CA PHE A 216 3.97 6.22 -25.13
C PHE A 216 4.05 5.98 -26.64
N ILE A 217 5.00 6.64 -27.31
CA ILE A 217 5.19 6.52 -28.77
C ILE A 217 5.55 5.08 -29.17
N ASN A 218 6.37 4.39 -28.37
CA ASN A 218 6.74 3.00 -28.65
C ASN A 218 5.60 2.01 -28.39
N MET A 219 4.57 2.41 -27.64
CA MET A 219 3.46 1.55 -27.26
C MET A 219 2.25 1.66 -28.20
N ILE A 220 2.05 2.81 -28.84
CA ILE A 220 0.83 3.08 -29.62
C ILE A 220 1.09 3.15 -31.12
N SER A 221 0.21 2.54 -31.92
CA SER A 221 0.22 2.71 -33.37
C SER A 221 -0.55 3.99 -33.78
N PRO A 222 -0.17 4.67 -34.88
CA PRO A 222 -0.90 5.86 -35.34
C PRO A 222 -2.39 5.61 -35.61
N GLU A 223 -2.76 4.40 -36.02
CA GLU A 223 -4.13 3.99 -36.30
C GLU A 223 -4.99 3.87 -35.03
N GLU A 224 -4.37 3.73 -33.86
CA GLU A 224 -5.03 3.60 -32.55
C GLU A 224 -5.33 4.95 -31.88
N ILE A 225 -4.88 6.07 -32.45
CA ILE A 225 -5.10 7.39 -31.87
C ILE A 225 -6.52 7.87 -32.20
N ASP A 226 -7.44 7.68 -31.25
CA ASP A 226 -8.79 8.22 -31.34
C ASP A 226 -8.85 9.74 -31.11
N GLY A 227 -10.01 10.35 -31.35
CA GLY A 227 -10.18 11.79 -31.23
C GLY A 227 -9.99 12.33 -29.80
N ILE A 228 -10.27 11.52 -28.76
CA ILE A 228 -10.10 11.92 -27.36
C ILE A 228 -8.60 11.94 -27.04
N LEU A 229 -7.89 10.89 -27.43
CA LEU A 229 -6.45 10.78 -27.24
C LEU A 229 -5.69 11.84 -28.04
N TRP A 230 -6.09 12.10 -29.29
CA TRP A 230 -5.53 13.17 -30.10
C TRP A 230 -5.68 14.55 -29.45
N GLN A 231 -6.85 14.82 -28.87
CA GLN A 231 -7.09 16.09 -28.16
C GLN A 231 -6.15 16.25 -26.97
N SER A 232 -5.94 15.17 -26.20
CA SER A 232 -5.03 15.15 -25.05
C SER A 232 -3.56 15.32 -25.49
N LEU A 233 -3.16 14.73 -26.62
CA LEU A 233 -1.81 14.89 -27.19
C LEU A 233 -1.57 16.29 -27.75
N THR A 234 -2.59 16.91 -28.35
CA THR A 234 -2.46 18.24 -28.96
C THR A 234 -2.00 19.28 -27.92
N ASN A 235 -2.47 19.16 -26.67
CA ASN A 235 -2.04 20.03 -25.57
C ASN A 235 -0.54 19.93 -25.28
N ARG A 236 0.06 18.74 -25.44
CA ARG A 236 1.52 18.53 -25.33
C ARG A 236 2.27 19.19 -26.49
N LEU A 237 1.74 19.10 -27.71
CA LEU A 237 2.39 19.64 -28.91
C LEU A 237 2.37 21.17 -28.98
N LEU A 238 1.38 21.81 -28.34
CA LEU A 238 1.22 23.27 -28.36
C LEU A 238 2.01 24.00 -27.25
N LYS A 239 2.39 23.32 -26.17
CA LYS A 239 3.07 23.92 -25.03
C LYS A 239 4.58 23.68 -25.11
N ASN A 240 5.38 24.70 -24.79
CA ASN A 240 6.80 24.50 -24.51
C ASN A 240 6.93 23.54 -23.30
N VAL A 241 7.93 22.66 -23.31
CA VAL A 241 8.21 21.70 -22.23
C VAL A 241 8.65 22.47 -20.99
N SER A 242 7.69 23.05 -20.26
CA SER A 242 7.92 23.71 -18.98
C SER A 242 7.54 22.75 -17.87
N ASN A 243 8.51 22.41 -17.03
CA ASN A 243 8.30 21.60 -15.84
C ASN A 243 7.31 22.27 -14.88
N VAL A 244 6.23 21.53 -14.58
CA VAL A 244 5.37 21.66 -13.40
C VAL A 244 4.63 23.00 -13.27
N SER A 245 3.50 23.12 -13.97
CA SER A 245 2.38 23.92 -13.44
C SER A 245 1.52 23.02 -12.56
N GLN A 246 1.27 23.42 -11.31
CA GLN A 246 0.36 22.72 -10.39
C GLN A 246 -0.98 22.49 -11.09
N SER A 247 -1.34 21.22 -11.31
CA SER A 247 -2.61 20.85 -11.92
C SER A 247 -3.71 20.90 -10.84
N PRO A 248 -4.95 21.33 -11.17
CA PRO A 248 -6.08 21.25 -10.25
C PRO A 248 -6.33 19.83 -9.72
N ARG A 249 -5.97 18.80 -10.51
CA ARG A 249 -6.11 17.38 -10.12
C ARG A 249 -4.92 16.81 -9.33
N THR A 250 -3.95 17.63 -8.96
CA THR A 250 -2.85 17.22 -8.05
C THR A 250 -2.78 18.07 -6.79
N THR A 251 -3.58 19.13 -6.68
CA THR A 251 -3.47 20.13 -5.58
C THR A 251 -3.83 19.55 -4.23
N LYS A 252 -4.90 18.73 -4.15
CA LYS A 252 -5.32 18.10 -2.90
C LYS A 252 -4.28 17.06 -2.46
N CYS A 253 -3.79 16.25 -3.40
CA CYS A 253 -2.68 15.34 -3.17
C CYS A 253 -1.46 16.09 -2.64
N PHE A 254 -1.01 17.17 -3.29
CA PHE A 254 0.13 17.97 -2.84
C PHE A 254 -0.08 18.61 -1.44
N SER A 255 -1.31 18.99 -1.12
CA SER A 255 -1.67 19.53 0.21
C SER A 255 -1.71 18.46 1.32
N ILE A 256 -1.92 17.19 0.96
CA ILE A 256 -2.05 16.06 1.91
C ILE A 256 -0.73 15.30 2.03
N LEU A 257 -0.06 15.14 0.89
CA LEU A 257 1.27 14.59 0.67
C LEU A 257 2.22 15.75 0.41
N SER A 258 2.47 16.58 1.44
CA SER A 258 3.55 17.54 1.36
C SER A 258 4.87 16.76 1.43
N SER A 259 5.65 16.77 0.36
CA SER A 259 7.01 16.22 0.40
C SER A 259 7.94 17.27 1.01
N GLU A 260 8.45 17.01 2.21
CA GLU A 260 9.58 17.80 2.73
C GLU A 260 10.86 17.26 2.13
N THR A 261 11.77 18.15 1.74
CA THR A 261 13.10 17.77 1.26
C THR A 261 14.14 18.14 2.31
N GLU A 262 14.91 17.15 2.76
CA GLU A 262 16.10 17.36 3.60
C GLU A 262 17.34 17.16 2.72
N SER A 263 18.25 18.15 2.66
CA SER A 263 19.47 18.08 1.86
C SER A 263 20.68 17.84 2.76
N TYR A 264 21.46 16.82 2.44
CA TYR A 264 22.68 16.45 3.14
C TYR A 264 23.85 16.57 2.19
N GLN A 265 24.62 17.65 2.33
CA GLN A 265 25.80 17.92 1.52
C GLN A 265 26.93 16.99 1.94
N TYR A 266 27.69 16.47 0.99
CA TYR A 266 28.87 15.67 1.30
C TYR A 266 30.09 16.57 1.46
N THR A 267 30.91 16.25 2.45
CA THR A 267 32.30 16.71 2.52
C THR A 267 33.22 15.53 2.21
N THR A 268 34.47 15.81 1.85
CA THR A 268 35.43 14.74 1.54
C THR A 268 35.67 13.86 2.76
N ASN A 269 35.48 12.55 2.60
CA ASN A 269 35.67 11.54 3.64
C ASN A 269 34.76 11.80 4.86
N SER A 270 33.45 11.82 4.64
CA SER A 270 32.48 12.04 5.71
C SER A 270 31.51 10.88 5.90
N PHE A 271 30.96 10.79 7.12
CA PHE A 271 29.87 9.91 7.52
C PHE A 271 28.75 10.72 8.22
N ASP A 272 28.57 11.98 7.85
CA ASP A 272 27.52 12.88 8.38
C ASP A 272 26.32 13.03 7.42
N GLY A 273 26.02 11.97 6.68
CA GLY A 273 25.00 11.95 5.63
C GLY A 273 23.60 11.61 6.13
N VAL A 274 22.82 10.99 5.25
CA VAL A 274 21.41 10.66 5.45
C VAL A 274 21.22 9.77 6.67
N PHE A 275 21.97 8.67 6.79
CA PHE A 275 21.79 7.73 7.89
C PHE A 275 22.23 8.32 9.21
N ALA A 276 23.36 9.03 9.26
CA ALA A 276 23.81 9.73 10.45
C ALA A 276 22.77 10.71 11.01
N ASN A 277 22.12 11.48 10.14
CA ASN A 277 21.13 12.48 10.56
C ASN A 277 19.78 11.84 10.93
N LEU A 278 19.32 10.84 10.17
CA LEU A 278 18.11 10.11 10.51
C LEU A 278 18.27 9.35 11.83
N SER A 279 19.42 8.71 12.06
CA SER A 279 19.68 7.95 13.29
C SER A 279 19.69 8.85 14.53
N LYS A 280 20.21 10.08 14.42
CA LYS A 280 20.11 11.09 15.50
C LYS A 280 18.66 11.46 15.82
N LYS A 281 17.79 11.47 14.81
CA LYS A 281 16.39 11.91 14.93
C LYS A 281 15.46 10.81 15.43
N TYR A 282 15.72 9.56 15.04
CA TYR A 282 14.78 8.45 15.27
C TYR A 282 15.38 7.26 16.04
N GLY A 283 16.69 7.21 16.25
CA GLY A 283 17.41 6.05 16.78
C GLY A 283 17.76 5.05 15.68
N ASN A 284 17.90 3.77 16.03
CA ASN A 284 18.23 2.71 15.07
C ASN A 284 17.17 2.60 13.96
N LEU A 285 17.56 2.87 12.72
CA LEU A 285 16.62 3.02 11.62
C LEU A 285 15.98 1.71 11.16
N CYS A 286 16.71 0.59 11.31
CA CYS A 286 16.20 -0.75 11.00
C CYS A 286 15.18 -1.20 12.06
N GLU A 287 15.48 -0.99 13.35
CA GLU A 287 14.54 -1.31 14.45
C GLU A 287 13.26 -0.47 14.41
N LYS A 288 13.34 0.75 13.90
CA LYS A 288 12.19 1.64 13.70
C LYS A 288 11.45 1.41 12.39
N GLU A 289 11.86 0.42 11.60
CA GLU A 289 11.28 0.10 10.28
C GLU A 289 11.26 1.30 9.31
N ILE A 290 12.19 2.25 9.49
CA ILE A 290 12.32 3.43 8.62
C ILE A 290 13.04 3.04 7.33
N VAL A 291 14.05 2.17 7.44
CA VAL A 291 14.76 1.54 6.33
C VAL A 291 14.87 0.06 6.61
N THR A 292 14.88 -0.75 5.55
CA THR A 292 15.15 -2.18 5.63
C THR A 292 16.39 -2.50 4.81
N ILE A 293 17.30 -3.32 5.36
CA ILE A 293 18.50 -3.76 4.65
C ILE A 293 18.41 -5.24 4.33
N SER A 294 18.70 -5.58 3.08
CA SER A 294 18.75 -6.96 2.59
C SER A 294 20.02 -7.20 1.78
N SER A 295 20.37 -8.45 1.52
CA SER A 295 21.59 -8.81 0.81
C SER A 295 21.39 -10.08 -0.04
N SER A 296 22.36 -10.36 -0.90
CA SER A 296 22.42 -11.61 -1.68
C SER A 296 22.71 -12.87 -0.83
N GLY A 297 22.92 -12.71 0.48
CA GLY A 297 23.25 -13.78 1.40
C GLY A 297 24.04 -13.26 2.60
N ASN A 298 23.96 -13.95 3.73
CA ASN A 298 24.66 -13.62 4.97
C ASN A 298 25.26 -14.90 5.56
N ILE A 299 26.45 -14.81 6.14
CA ILE A 299 27.06 -15.97 6.84
C ILE A 299 26.79 -15.93 8.34
N SER A 300 26.86 -14.74 8.96
CA SER A 300 26.73 -14.60 10.41
C SER A 300 25.51 -13.76 10.79
N MET A 301 25.55 -12.45 10.51
CA MET A 301 24.51 -11.51 10.91
C MET A 301 23.89 -10.80 9.70
N PRO A 302 22.62 -10.35 9.80
CA PRO A 302 22.02 -9.51 8.78
C PRO A 302 22.79 -8.19 8.63
N PRO A 303 22.69 -7.50 7.47
CA PRO A 303 23.50 -6.32 7.20
C PRO A 303 22.99 -5.04 7.88
N ASN A 304 22.11 -5.13 8.88
CA ASN A 304 21.36 -3.99 9.42
C ASN A 304 22.24 -2.90 10.03
N GLU A 305 23.38 -3.29 10.62
CA GLU A 305 24.29 -2.38 11.33
C GLU A 305 25.17 -1.53 10.41
N ILE A 306 25.24 -1.83 9.11
CA ILE A 306 26.16 -1.12 8.19
C ILE A 306 25.78 0.35 7.94
N ILE A 307 24.60 0.78 8.38
CA ILE A 307 24.16 2.19 8.32
C ILE A 307 24.28 2.90 9.68
N ASP A 308 24.70 2.18 10.73
CA ASP A 308 24.95 2.77 12.04
C ASP A 308 26.42 3.17 12.16
N ASN A 309 26.69 4.47 12.26
CA ASN A 309 28.06 4.99 12.38
C ASN A 309 28.81 4.50 13.63
N SER A 310 28.07 4.11 14.67
CA SER A 310 28.62 3.54 15.91
C SER A 310 29.00 2.06 15.77
N PHE A 311 28.67 1.42 14.64
CA PHE A 311 29.00 0.03 14.37
C PHE A 311 30.52 -0.18 14.24
N GLY A 312 31.09 -0.83 15.25
CA GLY A 312 32.50 -1.23 15.28
C GLY A 312 32.80 -2.58 14.63
N GLY A 313 31.79 -3.29 14.13
CA GLY A 313 31.90 -4.64 13.59
C GLY A 313 32.10 -4.68 12.06
N TYR A 314 31.66 -5.76 11.43
CA TYR A 314 31.63 -5.87 9.99
C TYR A 314 30.50 -6.79 9.54
N TRP A 315 30.10 -6.62 8.30
CA TRP A 315 29.21 -7.51 7.60
C TRP A 315 29.91 -8.10 6.38
N TYR A 316 29.56 -9.35 6.04
CA TYR A 316 30.04 -10.01 4.84
C TYR A 316 28.99 -10.96 4.26
N SER A 317 28.93 -10.98 2.93
CA SER A 317 28.02 -11.85 2.19
C SER A 317 28.49 -13.31 2.18
N THR A 318 27.76 -14.17 1.47
CA THR A 318 28.30 -15.46 1.00
C THR A 318 29.33 -15.24 -0.14
N ASN A 319 30.18 -16.23 -0.41
CA ASN A 319 31.23 -16.16 -1.43
C ASN A 319 30.68 -16.43 -2.84
N VAL A 320 29.79 -15.57 -3.33
CA VAL A 320 29.16 -15.74 -4.65
C VAL A 320 29.36 -14.51 -5.53
N GLN A 321 29.52 -14.73 -6.83
CA GLN A 321 29.69 -13.66 -7.79
C GLN A 321 28.47 -12.71 -7.76
N ASN A 322 28.72 -11.42 -7.97
CA ASN A 322 27.69 -10.38 -7.97
C ASN A 322 26.98 -10.22 -6.62
N SER A 323 27.65 -10.53 -5.51
CA SER A 323 27.14 -10.28 -4.17
C SER A 323 26.77 -8.81 -3.96
N TRP A 324 25.68 -8.55 -3.27
CA TRP A 324 25.12 -7.21 -3.10
C TRP A 324 24.48 -7.00 -1.72
N VAL A 325 24.38 -5.73 -1.35
CA VAL A 325 23.55 -5.25 -0.24
C VAL A 325 22.64 -4.12 -0.73
N MET A 326 21.39 -4.12 -0.29
CA MET A 326 20.33 -3.22 -0.73
C MET A 326 19.65 -2.58 0.47
N ILE A 327 19.48 -1.26 0.40
CA ILE A 327 18.72 -0.45 1.34
C ILE A 327 17.38 -0.10 0.69
N ASP A 328 16.29 -0.45 1.36
CA ASP A 328 14.92 -0.03 1.04
C ASP A 328 14.51 1.10 1.99
N PHE A 329 14.25 2.28 1.44
CA PHE A 329 13.77 3.47 2.16
C PHE A 329 12.27 3.42 2.54
N GLY A 330 11.60 2.31 2.28
CA GLY A 330 10.18 2.12 2.57
C GLY A 330 9.28 2.98 1.70
N THR A 331 8.02 3.11 2.09
CA THR A 331 7.02 3.83 1.29
C THR A 331 7.05 5.34 1.50
N LYS A 332 7.67 5.83 2.59
CA LYS A 332 7.64 7.25 2.98
C LYS A 332 8.89 8.03 2.59
N LEU A 333 9.99 7.37 2.25
CA LEU A 333 11.26 8.02 1.95
C LEU A 333 11.75 7.65 0.56
N ARG A 334 12.31 8.64 -0.14
CA ARG A 334 13.05 8.46 -1.39
C ARG A 334 14.30 9.33 -1.36
N ILE A 335 15.36 8.92 -2.02
CA ILE A 335 16.63 9.66 -2.05
C ILE A 335 17.05 9.97 -3.48
N LYS A 336 17.50 11.21 -3.71
CA LYS A 336 18.29 11.60 -4.89
C LYS A 336 19.76 11.66 -4.46
N PRO A 337 20.51 10.56 -4.58
CA PRO A 337 21.89 10.53 -4.11
C PRO A 337 22.78 11.35 -5.02
N ASN A 338 23.73 12.08 -4.43
CA ASN A 338 24.79 12.79 -5.17
C ASN A 338 26.20 12.33 -4.77
N ALA A 339 26.34 11.64 -3.64
CA ALA A 339 27.56 10.97 -3.22
C ALA A 339 27.24 9.83 -2.23
N TYR A 340 28.25 8.99 -1.98
CA TYR A 340 28.21 7.93 -0.99
C TYR A 340 29.59 7.72 -0.36
N SER A 341 29.61 7.29 0.89
CA SER A 341 30.83 6.87 1.58
C SER A 341 30.79 5.38 1.91
N LEU A 342 31.94 4.73 1.81
CA LEU A 342 32.14 3.36 2.29
C LEU A 342 33.29 3.32 3.29
N ARG A 343 33.17 2.47 4.31
CA ARG A 343 34.21 2.21 5.32
C ARG A 343 34.52 0.72 5.39
N THR A 344 35.79 0.37 5.35
CA THR A 344 36.27 -1.00 5.60
C THR A 344 36.34 -1.29 7.09
N ALA A 345 36.34 -2.57 7.44
CA ALA A 345 36.57 -3.01 8.81
C ALA A 345 38.02 -3.47 8.99
N HIS A 346 38.38 -3.79 10.23
CA HIS A 346 39.58 -4.56 10.54
C HIS A 346 39.23 -6.04 10.70
N PHE A 347 40.08 -6.92 10.17
CA PHE A 347 39.98 -8.37 10.35
C PHE A 347 41.37 -8.95 10.62
N ASN A 348 41.54 -9.59 11.78
CA ASN A 348 42.80 -10.21 12.24
C ASN A 348 42.57 -11.73 12.36
N PRO A 349 43.43 -12.62 11.83
CA PRO A 349 44.79 -12.43 11.33
C PRO A 349 44.99 -12.57 9.82
N CYS A 350 43.91 -12.64 9.02
CA CYS A 350 44.01 -13.01 7.61
C CYS A 350 43.59 -11.89 6.65
N ILE A 351 44.48 -11.63 5.70
CA ILE A 351 44.33 -11.05 4.36
C ILE A 351 42.97 -10.39 4.06
N VAL A 352 43.04 -9.07 3.90
CA VAL A 352 41.90 -8.15 3.81
C VAL A 352 40.96 -8.41 2.63
N GLU A 353 39.70 -8.76 2.92
CA GLU A 353 38.64 -9.02 1.95
C GLU A 353 37.95 -7.76 1.40
N HIS A 354 38.65 -6.62 1.41
CA HIS A 354 38.05 -5.33 1.13
C HIS A 354 37.58 -5.17 -0.30
N LEU A 355 36.49 -4.40 -0.45
CA LEU A 355 35.84 -4.13 -1.71
C LEU A 355 36.79 -3.43 -2.70
N LYS A 356 36.90 -4.01 -3.90
CA LYS A 356 37.85 -3.58 -4.93
C LYS A 356 37.19 -3.07 -6.21
N SER A 357 36.07 -3.65 -6.61
CA SER A 357 35.29 -3.24 -7.79
C SER A 357 33.81 -3.40 -7.51
N TRP A 358 33.04 -2.34 -7.73
CA TRP A 358 31.63 -2.31 -7.39
C TRP A 358 30.85 -1.36 -8.28
N VAL A 359 29.53 -1.46 -8.19
CA VAL A 359 28.57 -0.53 -8.77
C VAL A 359 27.58 -0.12 -7.69
N LEU A 360 27.29 1.18 -7.63
CA LEU A 360 26.16 1.73 -6.87
C LEU A 360 25.00 1.93 -7.83
N GLU A 361 23.83 1.38 -7.50
CA GLU A 361 22.65 1.39 -8.35
C GLU A 361 21.44 1.91 -7.58
N GLY A 362 20.57 2.66 -8.26
CA GLY A 362 19.29 3.14 -7.73
C GLY A 362 18.10 2.51 -8.46
N SER A 363 17.03 2.21 -7.73
CA SER A 363 15.78 1.68 -8.31
C SER A 363 14.55 2.25 -7.62
N ILE A 364 13.47 2.37 -8.39
CA ILE A 364 12.14 2.77 -7.88
C ILE A 364 11.32 1.52 -7.50
N ASP A 365 11.57 0.38 -8.15
CA ASP A 365 10.72 -0.82 -8.11
C ASP A 365 11.47 -2.11 -7.71
N ALA A 366 12.77 -2.00 -7.40
CA ALA A 366 13.72 -3.09 -7.15
C ALA A 366 13.92 -4.07 -8.34
N LYS A 367 13.34 -3.81 -9.51
CA LYS A 367 13.44 -4.64 -10.72
C LYS A 367 14.35 -3.98 -11.75
N HIS A 368 14.16 -2.69 -12.00
CA HIS A 368 14.93 -1.91 -12.95
C HIS A 368 15.93 -1.01 -12.21
N TRP A 369 17.21 -1.13 -12.57
CA TRP A 369 18.31 -0.50 -11.84
C TRP A 369 19.06 0.50 -12.72
N SER A 370 19.19 1.73 -12.23
CA SER A 370 20.00 2.78 -12.84
C SER A 370 21.37 2.83 -12.19
N GLU A 371 22.44 2.79 -12.99
CA GLU A 371 23.82 2.91 -12.49
C GLU A 371 24.15 4.34 -12.08
N LEU A 372 24.41 4.54 -10.78
CA LEU A 372 24.77 5.83 -10.19
C LEU A 372 26.28 6.07 -10.23
N ASP A 373 27.06 5.05 -9.91
CA ASP A 373 28.52 5.08 -9.97
C ASP A 373 29.11 3.67 -10.14
N ARG A 374 30.32 3.59 -10.71
CA ARG A 374 31.05 2.35 -10.92
C ARG A 374 32.54 2.54 -10.69
N GLN A 375 33.06 1.77 -9.74
CA GLN A 375 34.48 1.72 -9.42
C GLN A 375 35.09 0.40 -9.90
N LYS A 376 36.24 0.48 -10.58
CA LYS A 376 36.97 -0.68 -11.10
C LYS A 376 38.38 -0.70 -10.55
N ASN A 377 38.78 -1.82 -9.96
CA ASN A 377 40.13 -2.06 -9.45
C ASN A 377 40.65 -0.94 -8.52
N SER A 378 39.77 -0.34 -7.71
CA SER A 378 40.15 0.74 -6.79
C SER A 378 41.10 0.23 -5.71
N GLN A 379 42.01 1.09 -5.25
CA GLN A 379 42.89 0.84 -4.11
C GLN A 379 42.49 1.65 -2.87
N ASP A 380 41.46 2.49 -2.98
CA ASP A 380 41.07 3.44 -1.93
C ASP A 380 40.65 2.75 -0.62
N LEU A 381 40.06 1.56 -0.75
CA LEU A 381 39.57 0.73 0.36
C LEU A 381 40.55 -0.40 0.73
N ASN A 382 41.78 -0.39 0.21
CA ASN A 382 42.75 -1.46 0.48
C ASN A 382 43.50 -1.20 1.81
N GLY A 383 42.80 -1.36 2.93
CA GLY A 383 43.37 -1.41 4.26
C GLY A 383 42.33 -1.24 5.36
N ASP A 384 42.77 -1.43 6.61
CA ASP A 384 41.91 -1.38 7.79
C ASP A 384 41.32 0.02 8.01
N PHE A 385 40.02 0.06 8.28
CA PHE A 385 39.25 1.28 8.58
C PHE A 385 39.46 2.42 7.58
N LYS A 386 39.80 2.07 6.33
CA LYS A 386 39.85 3.01 5.22
C LYS A 386 38.43 3.40 4.86
N TYR A 387 38.27 4.67 4.57
CA TYR A 387 37.01 5.18 4.06
C TYR A 387 37.26 6.28 3.07
N LYS A 388 36.29 6.43 2.15
CA LYS A 388 36.30 7.46 1.12
C LYS A 388 34.88 7.78 0.73
N THR A 389 34.69 9.00 0.25
CA THR A 389 33.44 9.49 -0.34
C THR A 389 33.61 9.61 -1.84
N TRP A 390 32.68 9.06 -2.61
CA TRP A 390 32.64 9.20 -4.07
C TRP A 390 31.40 9.98 -4.49
N PRO A 391 31.53 10.97 -5.39
CA PRO A 391 30.39 11.55 -6.06
C PRO A 391 29.75 10.50 -6.99
N CYS A 392 28.44 10.58 -7.18
CA CYS A 392 27.70 9.72 -8.11
C CYS A 392 26.76 10.56 -8.98
N LYS A 393 26.22 9.94 -10.04
CA LYS A 393 25.30 10.61 -10.95
C LYS A 393 24.02 11.00 -10.22
N GLU A 394 23.71 12.29 -10.24
CA GLU A 394 22.44 12.81 -9.78
C GLU A 394 21.34 12.48 -10.81
N LEU A 395 20.53 11.47 -10.49
CA LEU A 395 19.40 11.04 -11.32
C LEU A 395 18.06 11.38 -10.63
N GLU A 396 17.04 10.58 -10.90
CA GLU A 396 15.75 10.63 -10.24
C GLU A 396 15.80 10.17 -8.76
N ALA A 397 14.68 10.29 -8.05
CA ALA A 397 14.61 9.85 -6.65
C ALA A 397 14.32 8.36 -6.57
N PHE A 398 15.12 7.64 -5.80
CA PHE A 398 15.04 6.18 -5.65
C PHE A 398 14.52 5.79 -4.28
N ARG A 399 13.71 4.72 -4.24
CA ARG A 399 13.34 4.04 -2.99
C ARG A 399 14.40 3.01 -2.60
N TYR A 400 15.06 2.41 -3.58
CA TYR A 400 16.03 1.34 -3.37
C TYR A 400 17.41 1.80 -3.80
N ILE A 401 18.40 1.60 -2.95
CA ILE A 401 19.82 1.79 -3.28
C ILE A 401 20.54 0.46 -3.06
N ARG A 402 21.33 0.02 -4.04
CA ARG A 402 22.09 -1.24 -3.98
C ARG A 402 23.55 -1.01 -4.28
N LEU A 403 24.40 -1.54 -3.40
CA LEU A 403 25.83 -1.69 -3.62
C LEU A 403 26.10 -3.14 -4.04
N LYS A 404 26.71 -3.33 -5.22
CA LYS A 404 26.98 -4.65 -5.79
C LYS A 404 28.44 -4.79 -6.15
N GLN A 405 29.07 -5.85 -5.65
CA GLN A 405 30.44 -6.22 -6.02
C GLN A 405 30.46 -6.76 -7.45
N THR A 406 31.34 -6.23 -8.31
CA THR A 406 31.37 -6.57 -9.75
C THR A 406 32.59 -7.37 -10.18
N SER A 407 33.54 -7.59 -9.26
CA SER A 407 34.71 -8.45 -9.46
C SER A 407 35.15 -8.99 -8.10
N LYS A 408 36.22 -9.79 -8.09
CA LYS A 408 36.81 -10.26 -6.84
C LYS A 408 37.37 -9.09 -6.01
N ASN A 409 37.29 -9.23 -4.69
CA ASN A 409 37.78 -8.26 -3.72
C ASN A 409 39.33 -8.26 -3.65
N HIS A 410 39.93 -7.52 -2.72
CA HIS A 410 41.40 -7.46 -2.56
C HIS A 410 42.04 -8.80 -2.16
N HIS A 411 41.26 -9.74 -1.62
CA HIS A 411 41.68 -11.11 -1.30
C HIS A 411 41.35 -12.13 -2.41
N ASN A 412 40.96 -11.66 -3.61
CA ASN A 412 40.62 -12.54 -4.73
C ASN A 412 39.43 -13.50 -4.44
N SER A 413 38.53 -13.11 -3.53
CA SER A 413 37.27 -13.80 -3.22
C SER A 413 36.05 -12.98 -3.66
N HIS A 414 34.87 -13.59 -3.65
CA HIS A 414 33.60 -12.95 -3.98
C HIS A 414 32.78 -12.53 -2.76
N PHE A 415 33.37 -12.57 -1.57
CA PHE A 415 32.78 -11.96 -0.38
C PHE A 415 32.65 -10.44 -0.59
N LEU A 416 31.45 -9.91 -0.43
CA LEU A 416 31.22 -8.49 -0.27
C LEU A 416 31.38 -8.16 1.21
N PHE A 417 32.50 -7.55 1.57
CA PHE A 417 32.86 -7.21 2.94
C PHE A 417 32.72 -5.71 3.18
N LEU A 418 31.98 -5.31 4.22
CA LEU A 418 31.66 -3.90 4.49
C LEU A 418 31.49 -3.65 5.98
N ASN A 419 32.05 -2.55 6.48
CA ASN A 419 31.70 -2.07 7.82
C ASN A 419 30.57 -1.06 7.74
N ASN A 420 30.73 0.05 6.99
CA ASN A 420 29.65 1.03 6.84
C ASN A 420 29.45 1.57 5.43
N ILE A 421 28.21 1.99 5.17
CA ILE A 421 27.79 2.78 4.01
C ILE A 421 27.02 4.02 4.48
N GLU A 422 27.31 5.17 3.88
CA GLU A 422 26.59 6.42 4.07
C GLU A 422 26.20 7.02 2.72
N LEU A 423 25.04 7.69 2.66
CA LEU A 423 24.53 8.34 1.46
C LEU A 423 24.37 9.84 1.68
N PHE A 424 24.57 10.60 0.61
CA PHE A 424 24.43 12.06 0.58
C PHE A 424 23.52 12.48 -0.56
N GLY A 425 22.94 13.67 -0.47
CA GLY A 425 22.05 14.22 -1.48
C GLY A 425 20.74 14.70 -0.89
N THR A 426 19.66 14.58 -1.66
CA THR A 426 18.34 15.08 -1.23
C THR A 426 17.44 13.92 -0.82
N LEU A 427 17.06 13.88 0.45
CA LEU A 427 16.05 12.98 0.98
C LEU A 427 14.67 13.63 0.82
N ILE A 428 13.75 12.91 0.21
CA ILE A 428 12.36 13.31 0.02
C ILE A 428 11.53 12.52 1.02
N VAL A 429 10.82 13.24 1.90
CA VAL A 429 9.99 12.70 2.96
C VAL A 429 8.53 12.94 2.63
N GLU A 430 7.79 11.87 2.34
CA GLU A 430 6.34 11.94 2.15
C GLU A 430 5.65 12.03 3.51
N LYS A 431 5.04 13.18 3.80
CA LYS A 431 4.22 13.35 5.00
C LYS A 431 2.76 13.18 4.67
N THR A 432 2.04 12.47 5.52
CA THR A 432 0.57 12.50 5.52
C THR A 432 0.07 13.52 6.54
N LYS A 433 -1.13 14.10 6.35
CA LYS A 433 -1.77 15.03 7.33
C LYS A 433 -1.82 14.48 8.77
N LYS A 434 -1.85 13.16 8.94
CA LYS A 434 -1.84 12.50 10.26
C LYS A 434 -0.53 12.76 11.02
N ASP A 435 0.59 12.79 10.30
CA ASP A 435 1.94 13.02 10.86
C ASP A 435 2.16 14.50 11.24
N GLN A 436 1.48 15.43 10.57
CA GLN A 436 1.51 16.87 10.90
C GLN A 436 0.73 17.18 12.19
N ASN A 437 -0.45 16.58 12.38
CA ASN A 437 -1.25 16.78 13.59
C ASN A 437 -0.56 16.22 14.83
N LEU A 438 0.06 15.03 14.75
CA LEU A 438 0.85 14.49 15.86
C LEU A 438 2.04 15.40 16.21
N ARG A 439 2.75 15.96 15.21
CA ARG A 439 3.88 16.88 15.48
C ARG A 439 3.43 18.19 16.12
N ASN A 440 2.28 18.74 15.71
CA ASN A 440 1.74 19.97 16.30
C ASN A 440 1.24 19.73 17.73
N GLU A 441 0.64 18.57 18.02
CA GLU A 441 0.29 18.18 19.40
C GLU A 441 1.53 17.96 20.26
N THR A 442 2.59 17.36 19.71
CA THR A 442 3.85 17.13 20.44
C THR A 442 4.60 18.45 20.73
N LYS A 443 4.60 19.40 19.77
CA LYS A 443 5.15 20.75 19.99
C LYS A 443 4.36 21.53 21.03
N ASN A 444 3.02 21.54 20.93
CA ASN A 444 2.17 22.23 21.91
C ASN A 444 2.27 21.63 23.32
N ASN A 445 2.56 20.34 23.46
CA ASN A 445 2.78 19.70 24.77
C ASN A 445 4.18 19.97 25.34
N ASN A 446 5.19 20.21 24.50
CA ASN A 446 6.53 20.58 24.96
C ASN A 446 6.59 22.06 25.35
N ASP A 447 5.94 22.95 24.60
CA ASP A 447 5.87 24.38 24.93
C ASP A 447 5.06 24.62 26.23
N LYS A 448 4.05 23.78 26.51
CA LYS A 448 3.32 23.83 27.80
C LYS A 448 4.10 23.31 29.00
N LYS A 449 5.16 22.51 28.79
CA LYS A 449 6.02 22.03 29.88
C LYS A 449 7.11 23.04 30.25
N SER A 450 7.67 23.75 29.27
CA SER A 450 8.61 24.84 29.54
C SER A 450 7.97 26.00 30.28
N ASP A 451 6.70 26.31 30.01
CA ASP A 451 5.99 27.40 30.71
C ASP A 451 5.57 27.05 32.15
N SER A 452 5.73 25.78 32.58
CA SER A 452 5.37 25.33 33.94
C SER A 452 6.56 25.13 34.89
N GLU A 453 7.80 25.18 34.38
CA GLU A 453 9.02 25.02 35.20
C GLU A 453 9.65 26.35 35.61
N ASP A 454 9.24 27.49 35.03
CA ASP A 454 9.78 28.82 35.34
C ASP A 454 8.98 29.62 36.40
N SER A 455 8.05 29.01 37.13
CA SER A 455 7.20 29.73 38.12
C SER A 455 7.24 29.19 39.56
N VAL A 456 8.24 28.40 39.94
CA VAL A 456 8.43 27.97 41.34
C VAL A 456 9.91 28.07 41.70
N ASP A 457 10.38 29.28 41.98
CA ASP A 457 11.47 29.55 42.95
C ASP A 457 11.66 31.07 43.09
N SER A 458 10.70 31.70 43.79
CA SER A 458 10.94 32.95 44.51
C SER A 458 9.87 33.09 45.58
N ASP A 459 10.09 32.46 46.73
CA ASP A 459 9.76 32.99 48.06
C ASP A 459 10.07 31.94 49.15
N GLU A 460 10.90 32.37 50.12
CA GLU A 460 11.38 31.75 51.39
C GLU A 460 12.78 31.09 51.41
#